data_AF-A0A9Q1L7J9-F1
#
_entry.id   AF-A0A9Q1L7J9-F1
#
_cell.length_a   1.000
_cell.length_b   1.000
_cell.length_c   1.000
_cell.angle_alpha   90.00
_cell.angle_beta   90.00
_cell.angle_gamma   90.00
#
_symmetry.space_group_name_H-M   'P 1'
#
loop_
_entity.id
_entity.type
_entity.pdbx_description
1 polymer ?
#
loop_
_entity_poly.entity_id
_entity_poly.type
_entity_poly.pdbx_seq_one_letter_code
_entity_poly.pdbx_strand_id
1 'polypeptide(L)'
;MDLSHFILSLSFAFLILSRGVLGATFTFVNKCEYTVWPGILANAGSPTLQSTGFELPQDSSRTFTAPTGWSGRFWGRTSCSFDGSGSGSCGTGDCGSGQVECNGAGAAPPATLAEFTLGTGGQDFYDVSLVDGYNLPMVVEASGGSGMCATTGCVTDLNRICPTELRSGGGDACRSACEAFNKPEYCCSGAYNTPATCKPSMYSQMFKSACPRSYSYAYDDPTSTFTCSGADYTVTFCPSTPSQKSTKDTTPTTTTPPNGYGSYDGSGVVDPTTGTRSSSAQMGSGSGAAGFEYGAGSDYGSGSETQSGSGSQAMLADGSYLAGLAMGESTRIALNLAGSALALTLVSFVFL
;
A
#
# COMPACT_ATOMS: atom_id res chain seq x y z
N MET A 1 -53.49 -2.71 25.08
CA MET A 1 -52.11 -2.19 25.11
C MET A 1 -52.11 -0.88 24.37
N ASP A 2 -51.83 0.23 25.04
CA ASP A 2 -51.89 1.56 24.45
C ASP A 2 -50.95 1.68 23.24
N LEU A 3 -51.40 2.39 22.19
CA LEU A 3 -50.60 2.68 20.99
C LEU A 3 -49.24 3.29 21.34
N SER A 4 -49.19 4.05 22.44
CA SER A 4 -47.97 4.60 23.05
C SER A 4 -46.97 3.52 23.48
N HIS A 5 -47.42 2.46 24.15
CA HIS A 5 -46.54 1.36 24.58
C HIS A 5 -46.02 0.53 23.40
N PHE A 6 -46.80 0.41 22.32
CA PHE A 6 -46.38 -0.27 21.11
C PHE A 6 -45.32 0.53 20.34
N ILE A 7 -45.47 1.85 20.24
CA ILE A 7 -44.46 2.72 19.61
C ILE A 7 -43.18 2.76 20.43
N LEU A 8 -43.27 2.80 21.76
CA LEU A 8 -42.10 2.79 22.64
C LEU A 8 -41.34 1.45 22.58
N SER A 9 -42.05 0.31 22.49
CA SER A 9 -41.41 -1.00 22.36
C SER A 9 -40.76 -1.19 21.00
N LEU A 10 -41.37 -0.70 19.92
CA LEU A 10 -40.82 -0.77 18.56
C LEU A 10 -39.57 0.11 18.40
N SER A 11 -39.57 1.30 19.00
CA SER A 11 -38.41 2.20 19.00
C SER A 11 -37.27 1.67 19.88
N PHE A 12 -37.57 1.07 21.03
CA PHE A 12 -36.57 0.39 21.85
C PHE A 12 -36.01 -0.87 21.16
N ALA A 13 -36.84 -1.63 20.46
CA ALA A 13 -36.40 -2.76 19.63
C ALA A 13 -35.50 -2.30 18.47
N PHE A 14 -35.80 -1.18 17.83
CA PHE A 14 -34.97 -0.57 16.77
C PHE A 14 -33.62 -0.08 17.33
N LEU A 15 -33.59 0.44 18.55
CA LEU A 15 -32.34 0.83 19.26
C LEU A 15 -31.50 -0.38 19.69
N ILE A 16 -32.13 -1.52 20.02
CA ILE A 16 -31.42 -2.77 20.34
C ILE A 16 -30.91 -3.49 19.07
N LEU A 17 -31.63 -3.38 17.96
CA LEU A 17 -31.25 -3.92 16.65
C LEU A 17 -30.19 -3.06 15.92
N SER A 18 -30.02 -1.80 16.32
CA SER A 18 -28.98 -0.90 15.80
C SER A 18 -27.67 -0.96 16.61
N ARG A 19 -27.36 -2.12 17.20
CA ARG A 19 -25.98 -2.43 17.55
C ARG A 19 -25.17 -2.42 16.26
N GLY A 20 -24.52 -1.29 15.98
CA GLY A 20 -23.60 -1.16 14.87
C GLY A 20 -22.64 -2.34 14.87
N VAL A 21 -22.41 -2.92 13.71
CA VAL A 21 -21.35 -3.90 13.55
C VAL A 21 -20.06 -3.20 13.97
N LEU A 22 -19.45 -3.63 15.08
CA LEU A 22 -18.08 -3.24 15.40
C LEU A 22 -17.22 -3.79 14.26
N GLY A 23 -16.62 -2.89 13.50
CA GLY A 23 -15.92 -3.18 12.26
C GLY A 23 -15.21 -1.92 11.77
N ALA A 24 -14.45 -2.05 10.69
CA ALA A 24 -13.75 -0.92 10.09
C ALA A 24 -14.38 -0.57 8.74
N THR A 25 -14.44 0.72 8.45
CA THR A 25 -14.80 1.24 7.15
C THR A 25 -13.53 1.47 6.33
N PHE A 26 -13.45 0.83 5.16
CA PHE A 26 -12.40 1.04 4.19
C PHE A 26 -12.88 1.98 3.09
N THR A 27 -12.24 3.13 2.93
CA THR A 27 -12.50 4.07 1.83
C THR A 27 -11.36 4.00 0.82
N PHE A 28 -11.67 3.60 -0.40
CA PHE A 28 -10.73 3.59 -1.52
C PHE A 28 -10.83 4.91 -2.25
N VAL A 29 -9.70 5.55 -2.52
CA VAL A 29 -9.62 6.84 -3.22
C VAL A 29 -8.64 6.70 -4.38
N ASN A 30 -9.08 7.06 -5.58
CA ASN A 30 -8.20 7.12 -6.73
C ASN A 30 -7.78 8.57 -6.99
N LYS A 31 -6.49 8.88 -6.80
CA LYS A 31 -5.86 10.16 -7.15
C LYS A 31 -4.93 10.04 -8.36
N CYS A 32 -4.92 8.89 -9.03
CA CYS A 32 -4.21 8.73 -10.29
C CYS A 32 -4.95 9.48 -11.41
N GLU A 33 -4.21 9.90 -12.44
CA GLU A 33 -4.77 10.54 -13.66
C GLU A 33 -5.43 9.52 -14.62
N TYR A 34 -5.71 8.31 -14.13
CA TYR A 34 -6.27 7.19 -14.87
C TYR A 34 -7.15 6.33 -13.94
N THR A 35 -8.05 5.55 -14.54
CA THR A 35 -8.87 4.58 -13.82
C THR A 35 -8.00 3.48 -13.21
N VAL A 36 -8.26 3.16 -11.94
CA VAL A 36 -7.69 2.00 -11.25
C VAL A 36 -8.81 0.99 -11.06
N TRP A 37 -8.51 -0.30 -11.12
CA TRP A 37 -9.47 -1.35 -10.77
C TRP A 37 -9.03 -2.05 -9.50
N PRO A 38 -9.45 -1.61 -8.31
CA PRO A 38 -9.03 -2.27 -7.08
C PRO A 38 -9.47 -3.74 -7.05
N GLY A 39 -8.63 -4.57 -6.44
CA GLY A 39 -8.93 -5.95 -6.07
C GLY A 39 -8.97 -6.10 -4.56
N ILE A 40 -9.83 -6.99 -4.09
CA ILE A 40 -10.01 -7.31 -2.67
C ILE A 40 -9.92 -8.82 -2.51
N LEU A 41 -9.01 -9.26 -1.64
CA LEU A 41 -8.90 -10.65 -1.22
C LEU A 41 -9.06 -10.74 0.29
N ALA A 42 -10.10 -11.44 0.75
CA ALA A 42 -10.21 -11.86 2.13
C ALA A 42 -9.30 -13.07 2.39
N ASN A 43 -8.61 -13.09 3.52
CA ASN A 43 -7.80 -14.24 3.93
C ASN A 43 -8.68 -15.41 4.38
N ALA A 44 -8.09 -16.60 4.46
CA ALA A 44 -8.78 -17.80 4.92
C ALA A 44 -9.47 -17.55 6.28
N GLY A 45 -10.75 -17.91 6.38
CA GLY A 45 -11.56 -17.69 7.58
C GLY A 45 -12.21 -16.31 7.68
N SER A 46 -11.84 -15.35 6.83
CA SER A 46 -12.52 -14.05 6.73
C SER A 46 -13.61 -14.07 5.66
N PRO A 47 -14.76 -13.41 5.87
CA PRO A 47 -15.80 -13.32 4.85
C PRO A 47 -15.35 -12.42 3.68
N THR A 48 -15.86 -12.72 2.49
CA THR A 48 -15.77 -11.80 1.35
C THR A 48 -16.52 -10.51 1.68
N LEU A 49 -15.95 -9.37 1.29
CA LEU A 49 -16.68 -8.10 1.36
C LEU A 49 -17.73 -8.01 0.24
N GLN A 50 -18.43 -6.88 0.13
CA GLN A 50 -19.50 -6.68 -0.87
C GLN A 50 -19.03 -6.82 -2.32
N SER A 51 -17.73 -6.74 -2.56
CA SER A 51 -17.08 -6.96 -3.86
C SER A 51 -15.66 -7.49 -3.62
N THR A 52 -15.14 -8.23 -4.59
CA THR A 52 -13.76 -8.70 -4.70
C THR A 52 -12.96 -7.94 -5.75
N GLY A 53 -13.61 -7.09 -6.56
CA GLY A 53 -12.94 -6.19 -7.48
C GLY A 53 -13.92 -5.24 -8.17
N PHE A 54 -13.48 -4.02 -8.43
CA PHE A 54 -14.35 -2.96 -8.97
C PHE A 54 -13.57 -1.93 -9.79
N GLU A 55 -14.29 -1.15 -10.60
CA GLU A 55 -13.75 0.03 -11.27
C GLU A 55 -13.76 1.24 -10.32
N LEU A 56 -12.65 1.99 -10.29
CA LEU A 56 -12.51 3.22 -9.54
C LEU A 56 -11.96 4.32 -10.46
N PRO A 57 -12.83 5.13 -11.10
CA PRO A 57 -12.42 6.23 -11.98
C PRO A 57 -11.53 7.26 -11.29
N GLN A 58 -10.82 8.08 -12.07
CA GLN A 58 -10.04 9.20 -11.56
C GLN A 58 -10.88 10.08 -10.61
N ASP A 59 -10.26 10.53 -9.52
CA ASP A 59 -10.83 11.43 -8.52
C ASP A 59 -12.14 10.96 -7.88
N SER A 60 -12.39 9.64 -7.93
CA SER A 60 -13.53 9.01 -7.29
C SER A 60 -13.13 8.24 -6.03
N SER A 61 -14.15 7.88 -5.25
CA SER A 61 -13.98 7.06 -4.05
C SER A 61 -15.08 6.02 -3.92
N ARG A 62 -14.77 4.89 -3.28
CA ARG A 62 -15.74 3.85 -2.93
C ARG A 62 -15.45 3.29 -1.54
N THR A 63 -16.50 2.98 -0.80
CA THR A 63 -16.39 2.53 0.59
C THR A 63 -16.92 1.12 0.78
N PHE A 64 -16.28 0.37 1.68
CA PHE A 64 -16.69 -0.96 2.13
C PHE A 64 -16.62 -1.03 3.65
N THR A 65 -17.46 -1.87 4.25
CA THR A 65 -17.38 -2.17 5.68
C THR A 65 -16.89 -3.60 5.85
N ALA A 66 -15.89 -3.79 6.69
CA ALA A 66 -15.40 -5.10 7.10
C ALA A 66 -15.79 -5.38 8.55
N PRO A 67 -16.16 -6.63 8.89
CA PRO A 67 -16.44 -6.98 10.28
C PRO A 67 -15.15 -6.94 11.13
N THR A 68 -15.31 -6.81 12.44
CA THR A 68 -14.23 -7.06 13.40
C THR A 68 -13.61 -8.45 13.18
N GLY A 69 -12.30 -8.58 13.36
CA GLY A 69 -11.60 -9.83 13.07
C GLY A 69 -11.28 -10.08 11.59
N TRP A 70 -11.71 -9.21 10.66
CA TRP A 70 -11.44 -9.39 9.24
C TRP A 70 -9.95 -9.25 8.94
N SER A 71 -9.42 -10.18 8.13
CA SER A 71 -8.07 -10.15 7.61
C SER A 71 -8.10 -10.31 6.09
N GLY A 72 -7.25 -9.56 5.39
CA GLY A 72 -7.20 -9.58 3.94
C GLY A 72 -6.28 -8.51 3.39
N ARG A 73 -6.32 -8.36 2.07
CA ARG A 73 -5.47 -7.44 1.33
C ARG A 73 -6.19 -6.78 0.17
N PHE A 74 -5.69 -5.61 -0.18
CA PHE A 74 -6.15 -4.79 -1.28
C PHE A 74 -5.00 -4.43 -2.21
N TRP A 75 -5.30 -4.24 -3.48
CA TRP A 75 -4.34 -3.73 -4.47
C TRP A 75 -5.05 -2.96 -5.56
N GLY A 76 -4.30 -2.19 -6.36
CA GLY A 76 -4.81 -1.54 -7.57
C GLY A 76 -4.35 -2.27 -8.83
N ARG A 77 -5.28 -2.52 -9.76
CA ARG A 77 -4.95 -2.99 -11.11
C ARG A 77 -4.91 -1.82 -12.07
N THR A 78 -4.00 -1.86 -13.05
CA THR A 78 -3.84 -0.80 -14.06
C THR A 78 -3.86 -1.36 -15.47
N SER A 79 -4.08 -0.46 -16.44
CA SER A 79 -4.14 -0.80 -17.87
C SER A 79 -5.12 -1.93 -18.16
N CYS A 80 -6.30 -1.87 -17.52
CA CYS A 80 -7.34 -2.87 -17.67
C CYS A 80 -8.24 -2.58 -18.88
N SER A 81 -8.71 -3.65 -19.51
CA SER A 81 -9.71 -3.60 -20.57
C SER A 81 -10.78 -4.63 -20.27
N PHE A 82 -11.93 -4.17 -19.75
CA PHE A 82 -13.11 -4.99 -19.53
C PHE A 82 -14.20 -4.62 -20.54
N ASP A 83 -14.88 -5.62 -21.08
CA ASP A 83 -16.04 -5.40 -21.96
C ASP A 83 -17.30 -5.06 -21.15
N GLY A 84 -18.43 -4.84 -21.84
CA GLY A 84 -19.71 -4.51 -21.20
C GLY A 84 -20.29 -5.61 -20.30
N SER A 85 -19.73 -6.83 -20.33
CA SER A 85 -20.07 -7.91 -19.41
C SER A 85 -19.18 -7.95 -18.16
N GLY A 86 -18.15 -7.09 -18.10
CA GLY A 86 -17.13 -7.11 -17.07
C GLY A 86 -16.02 -8.13 -17.31
N SER A 87 -15.93 -8.72 -18.51
CA SER A 87 -14.91 -9.71 -18.87
C SER A 87 -13.68 -9.05 -19.47
N GLY A 88 -12.48 -9.48 -19.09
CA GLY A 88 -11.24 -8.83 -19.53
C GLY A 88 -10.01 -9.17 -18.70
N SER A 89 -9.00 -8.32 -18.81
CA SER A 89 -7.73 -8.45 -18.07
C SER A 89 -7.06 -7.10 -17.85
N CYS A 90 -6.03 -7.11 -17.00
CA CYS A 90 -5.21 -5.95 -16.66
C CYS A 90 -3.73 -6.15 -17.01
N GLY A 91 -3.03 -5.04 -17.26
CA GLY A 91 -1.59 -5.05 -17.52
C GLY A 91 -0.74 -5.27 -16.27
N THR A 92 -1.19 -4.78 -15.11
CA THR A 92 -0.53 -5.00 -13.81
C THR A 92 -1.54 -5.40 -12.73
N GLY A 93 -1.11 -6.22 -11.78
CA GLY A 93 -1.92 -6.67 -10.64
C GLY A 93 -3.14 -7.53 -11.02
N ASP A 94 -3.23 -8.01 -12.26
CA ASP A 94 -4.35 -8.82 -12.73
C ASP A 94 -4.57 -10.03 -11.81
N CYS A 95 -5.82 -10.37 -11.50
CA CYS A 95 -6.13 -11.48 -10.61
C CYS A 95 -6.47 -12.79 -11.33
N GLY A 96 -6.35 -12.83 -12.66
CA GLY A 96 -6.53 -14.03 -13.47
C GLY A 96 -7.95 -14.59 -13.48
N SER A 97 -8.93 -13.89 -12.89
CA SER A 97 -10.34 -14.30 -12.90
C SER A 97 -11.00 -14.13 -14.27
N GLY A 98 -10.38 -13.33 -15.16
CA GLY A 98 -10.95 -12.92 -16.43
C GLY A 98 -12.12 -11.94 -16.28
N GLN A 99 -12.34 -11.38 -15.10
CA GLN A 99 -13.47 -10.52 -14.74
C GLN A 99 -13.04 -9.31 -13.91
N VAL A 100 -13.90 -8.29 -13.83
CA VAL A 100 -13.71 -7.16 -12.89
C VAL A 100 -13.62 -7.68 -11.45
N GLU A 101 -14.49 -8.61 -11.08
CA GLU A 101 -14.44 -9.31 -9.78
C GLU A 101 -13.29 -10.32 -9.73
N CYS A 102 -12.51 -10.32 -8.66
CA CYS A 102 -11.37 -11.25 -8.50
C CYS A 102 -11.77 -12.63 -7.97
N ASN A 103 -12.98 -12.80 -7.44
CA ASN A 103 -13.58 -14.10 -7.10
C ASN A 103 -12.70 -14.97 -6.19
N GLY A 104 -12.01 -14.35 -5.23
CA GLY A 104 -11.11 -15.03 -4.29
C GLY A 104 -9.70 -15.30 -4.83
N ALA A 105 -9.36 -14.82 -6.03
CA ALA A 105 -8.00 -14.83 -6.54
C ALA A 105 -7.21 -13.58 -6.06
N GLY A 106 -5.91 -13.77 -5.82
CA GLY A 106 -4.99 -12.68 -5.50
C GLY A 106 -4.41 -12.02 -6.75
N ALA A 107 -3.70 -10.90 -6.55
CA ALA A 107 -2.97 -10.24 -7.62
C ALA A 107 -1.84 -11.13 -8.18
N ALA A 108 -1.64 -11.12 -9.49
CA ALA A 108 -0.41 -11.55 -10.11
C ALA A 108 0.67 -10.47 -9.88
N PRO A 109 1.81 -10.79 -9.23
CA PRO A 109 2.91 -9.86 -9.06
C PRO A 109 3.47 -9.37 -10.41
N PRO A 110 4.04 -8.16 -10.48
CA PRO A 110 4.24 -7.21 -9.39
C PRO A 110 2.98 -6.40 -9.01
N ALA A 111 2.73 -6.26 -7.70
CA ALA A 111 1.64 -5.45 -7.17
C ALA A 111 1.97 -4.86 -5.79
N THR A 112 1.71 -3.55 -5.62
CA THR A 112 1.72 -2.91 -4.31
C THR A 112 0.50 -3.38 -3.52
N LEU A 113 0.68 -3.89 -2.31
CA LEU A 113 -0.39 -4.43 -1.48
C LEU A 113 -0.64 -3.55 -0.25
N ALA A 114 -1.90 -3.37 0.13
CA ALA A 114 -2.28 -2.91 1.46
C ALA A 114 -2.88 -4.08 2.24
N GLU A 115 -2.30 -4.41 3.38
CA GLU A 115 -2.61 -5.63 4.13
C GLU A 115 -3.19 -5.27 5.50
N PHE A 116 -4.19 -6.02 5.96
CA PHE A 116 -4.92 -5.73 7.18
C PHE A 116 -5.23 -7.00 7.96
N THR A 117 -5.18 -6.88 9.29
CA THR A 117 -5.78 -7.80 10.25
C THR A 117 -6.46 -6.99 11.34
N LEU A 118 -7.79 -6.95 11.32
CA LEU A 118 -8.59 -6.20 12.28
C LEU A 118 -8.76 -6.99 13.58
N GLY A 119 -8.64 -6.31 14.71
CA GLY A 119 -8.80 -6.92 16.03
C GLY A 119 -10.26 -7.22 16.37
N THR A 120 -10.49 -8.22 17.22
CA THR A 120 -11.79 -8.54 17.84
C THR A 120 -11.97 -7.83 19.18
N GLY A 121 -12.08 -6.51 19.15
CA GLY A 121 -11.95 -5.67 20.35
C GLY A 121 -10.50 -5.48 20.80
N GLY A 122 -9.55 -5.87 19.96
CA GLY A 122 -8.11 -5.67 20.12
C GLY A 122 -7.56 -4.61 19.16
N GLN A 123 -6.27 -4.69 18.91
CA GLN A 123 -5.56 -3.78 18.02
C GLN A 123 -5.56 -4.33 16.59
N ASP A 124 -5.77 -3.46 15.63
CA ASP A 124 -5.62 -3.74 14.21
C ASP A 124 -4.14 -3.66 13.83
N PHE A 125 -3.75 -4.50 12.87
CA PHE A 125 -2.43 -4.47 12.24
C PHE A 125 -2.63 -4.18 10.76
N TYR A 126 -1.86 -3.22 10.24
CA TYR A 126 -1.92 -2.87 8.84
C TYR A 126 -0.59 -2.35 8.32
N ASP A 127 -0.39 -2.55 7.03
CA ASP A 127 0.81 -2.13 6.32
C ASP A 127 0.56 -1.96 4.82
N VAL A 128 1.51 -1.32 4.16
CA VAL A 128 1.67 -1.40 2.70
C VAL A 128 2.93 -2.20 2.42
N SER A 129 2.81 -3.20 1.58
CA SER A 129 3.83 -4.19 1.30
C SER A 129 4.26 -4.16 -0.17
N LEU A 130 5.57 -4.20 -0.36
CA LEU A 130 6.27 -4.29 -1.66
C LEU A 130 6.99 -5.63 -1.82
N VAL A 131 6.67 -6.61 -0.96
CA VAL A 131 7.23 -7.97 -1.00
C VAL A 131 6.90 -8.63 -2.34
N ASP A 132 5.69 -8.38 -2.85
CA ASP A 132 5.20 -8.84 -4.15
C ASP A 132 5.48 -7.82 -5.27
N GLY A 133 6.43 -6.90 -5.06
CA GLY A 133 6.78 -5.88 -6.04
C GLY A 133 5.96 -4.59 -5.91
N TYR A 134 6.02 -3.77 -6.94
CA TYR A 134 5.40 -2.45 -7.00
C TYR A 134 4.79 -2.24 -8.39
N ASN A 135 3.60 -1.67 -8.47
CA ASN A 135 3.00 -1.24 -9.74
C ASN A 135 2.50 0.21 -9.70
N LEU A 136 1.92 0.66 -8.59
CA LEU A 136 1.51 2.05 -8.39
C LEU A 136 1.70 2.53 -6.95
N PRO A 137 1.79 3.87 -6.72
CA PRO A 137 1.95 4.41 -5.38
C PRO A 137 0.65 4.24 -4.57
N MET A 138 0.80 3.90 -3.30
CA MET A 138 -0.32 3.62 -2.41
C MET A 138 0.00 4.05 -0.99
N VAL A 139 -0.98 4.66 -0.31
CA VAL A 139 -0.91 4.92 1.13
C VAL A 139 -2.18 4.46 1.82
N VAL A 140 -2.03 4.08 3.09
CA VAL A 140 -3.12 3.79 4.02
C VAL A 140 -3.05 4.77 5.17
N GLU A 141 -4.15 5.46 5.40
CA GLU A 141 -4.33 6.40 6.51
C GLU A 141 -5.43 5.90 7.43
N ALA A 142 -5.12 5.78 8.72
CA ALA A 142 -6.13 5.52 9.75
C ALA A 142 -6.83 6.83 10.13
N SER A 143 -8.15 6.77 10.27
CA SER A 143 -9.00 7.90 10.69
C SER A 143 -9.75 7.53 11.96
N GLY A 144 -9.71 8.43 12.93
CA GLY A 144 -10.18 8.14 14.28
C GLY A 144 -9.27 7.12 14.98
N GLY A 145 -9.86 6.32 15.87
CA GLY A 145 -9.16 5.32 16.65
C GLY A 145 -8.19 5.87 17.70
N SER A 146 -7.41 4.96 18.28
CA SER A 146 -6.40 5.25 19.30
C SER A 146 -5.19 4.32 19.17
N GLY A 147 -4.03 4.77 19.67
CA GLY A 147 -2.76 4.08 19.50
C GLY A 147 -1.83 4.82 18.55
N MET A 148 -0.99 4.10 17.80
CA MET A 148 -0.04 4.70 16.88
C MET A 148 -0.73 5.31 15.66
N CYS A 149 -1.65 4.56 15.04
CA CYS A 149 -2.53 4.98 13.93
C CYS A 149 -1.80 5.75 12.82
N ALA A 150 -0.54 5.39 12.56
CA ALA A 150 0.30 6.15 11.65
C ALA A 150 0.05 5.74 10.19
N THR A 151 0.20 6.68 9.27
CA THR A 151 0.09 6.44 7.82
C THR A 151 1.14 5.45 7.35
N THR A 152 0.82 4.52 6.46
CA THR A 152 1.80 3.59 5.86
C THR A 152 1.71 3.67 4.34
N GLY A 153 2.78 3.33 3.63
CA GLY A 153 2.76 3.39 2.16
C GLY A 153 3.98 3.96 1.47
N CYS A 154 3.84 4.02 0.16
CA CYS A 154 4.80 4.60 -0.75
C CYS A 154 4.16 5.66 -1.64
N VAL A 155 4.67 6.89 -1.52
CA VAL A 155 4.31 8.03 -2.38
C VAL A 155 5.27 8.17 -3.59
N THR A 156 6.43 7.54 -3.51
CA THR A 156 7.47 7.58 -4.55
C THR A 156 7.08 6.69 -5.72
N ASP A 157 7.22 7.19 -6.94
CA ASP A 157 7.05 6.38 -8.14
C ASP A 157 8.28 5.47 -8.38
N LEU A 158 8.25 4.28 -7.78
CA LEU A 158 9.31 3.28 -7.85
C LEU A 158 9.60 2.80 -9.29
N ASN A 159 8.63 2.86 -10.20
CA ASN A 159 8.81 2.46 -11.60
C ASN A 159 9.91 3.29 -12.30
N ARG A 160 10.09 4.56 -11.90
CA ARG A 160 11.10 5.46 -12.48
C ARG A 160 12.53 5.10 -12.11
N ILE A 161 12.72 4.45 -10.97
CA ILE A 161 14.03 4.04 -10.45
C ILE A 161 14.21 2.52 -10.46
N CYS A 162 13.24 1.79 -11.02
CA CYS A 162 13.28 0.33 -11.10
C CYS A 162 14.49 -0.15 -11.92
N PRO A 163 15.39 -0.97 -11.35
CA PRO A 163 16.50 -1.59 -12.05
C PRO A 163 16.02 -2.40 -13.24
N THR A 164 16.79 -2.42 -14.32
CA THR A 164 16.40 -3.04 -15.59
C THR A 164 15.98 -4.50 -15.43
N GLU A 165 16.69 -5.26 -14.61
CA GLU A 165 16.44 -6.65 -14.29
C GLU A 165 15.13 -6.90 -13.51
N LEU A 166 14.59 -5.87 -12.84
CA LEU A 166 13.34 -5.95 -12.10
C LEU A 166 12.14 -5.38 -12.88
N ARG A 167 12.36 -4.67 -14.00
CA ARG A 167 11.26 -4.06 -14.77
C ARG A 167 10.32 -5.11 -15.34
N SER A 168 9.02 -4.84 -15.25
CA SER A 168 7.93 -5.60 -15.85
C SER A 168 6.98 -4.68 -16.60
N GLY A 169 6.16 -5.24 -17.50
CA GLY A 169 5.13 -4.49 -18.21
C GLY A 169 5.66 -3.27 -18.98
N GLY A 170 6.82 -3.37 -19.62
CA GLY A 170 7.42 -2.24 -20.34
C GLY A 170 7.96 -1.10 -19.45
N GLY A 171 8.02 -1.30 -18.13
CA GLY A 171 8.40 -0.28 -17.15
C GLY A 171 7.23 0.21 -16.30
N ASP A 172 6.02 -0.29 -16.53
CA ASP A 172 4.82 0.08 -15.76
C ASP A 172 4.74 -0.60 -14.39
N ALA A 173 5.64 -1.54 -14.11
CA ALA A 173 5.77 -2.16 -12.80
C ALA A 173 7.21 -2.64 -12.50
N CYS A 174 7.49 -2.85 -11.23
CA CYS A 174 8.79 -3.29 -10.71
C CYS A 174 8.62 -4.57 -9.88
N ARG A 175 9.20 -5.68 -10.35
CA ARG A 175 9.26 -6.94 -9.59
C ARG A 175 10.08 -6.76 -8.32
N SER A 176 9.71 -7.46 -7.25
CA SER A 176 10.65 -7.69 -6.16
C SER A 176 11.75 -8.66 -6.60
N ALA A 177 12.83 -8.75 -5.82
CA ALA A 177 13.89 -9.71 -6.12
C ALA A 177 13.42 -11.17 -5.99
N CYS A 178 12.47 -11.47 -5.11
CA CYS A 178 11.89 -12.80 -5.01
C CYS A 178 11.21 -13.16 -6.33
N GLU A 179 10.35 -12.29 -6.84
CA GLU A 179 9.65 -12.57 -8.09
C GLU A 179 10.59 -12.58 -9.30
N ALA A 180 11.58 -11.69 -9.36
CA ALA A 180 12.49 -11.66 -10.51
C ALA A 180 13.43 -12.86 -10.60
N PHE A 181 13.85 -13.43 -9.47
CA PHE A 181 14.95 -14.42 -9.43
C PHE A 181 14.57 -15.76 -8.82
N ASN A 182 13.45 -15.84 -8.10
CA ASN A 182 12.94 -17.02 -7.41
C ASN A 182 14.02 -17.76 -6.59
N LYS A 183 14.86 -16.99 -5.88
CA LYS A 183 15.92 -17.55 -5.04
C LYS A 183 15.53 -17.56 -3.56
N PRO A 184 15.88 -18.61 -2.80
CA PRO A 184 15.53 -18.71 -1.38
C PRO A 184 15.92 -17.50 -0.54
N GLU A 185 17.09 -16.90 -0.81
CA GLU A 185 17.58 -15.71 -0.10
C GLU A 185 16.77 -14.43 -0.35
N TYR A 186 16.06 -14.35 -1.48
CA TYR A 186 15.17 -13.23 -1.78
C TYR A 186 13.73 -13.49 -1.37
N CYS A 187 13.30 -14.75 -1.42
CA CYS A 187 11.95 -15.18 -1.05
C CYS A 187 11.82 -15.56 0.43
N CYS A 188 12.91 -15.49 1.20
CA CYS A 188 12.97 -15.91 2.59
C CYS A 188 12.38 -17.30 2.83
N SER A 189 12.84 -18.27 2.04
CA SER A 189 12.37 -19.65 2.07
C SER A 189 13.51 -20.64 2.31
N GLY A 190 13.18 -21.90 2.62
CA GLY A 190 14.18 -22.94 2.89
C GLY A 190 15.13 -22.54 4.02
N ALA A 191 16.44 -22.50 3.75
CA ALA A 191 17.46 -22.10 4.72
C ALA A 191 17.35 -20.62 5.18
N TYR A 192 16.60 -19.80 4.44
CA TYR A 192 16.39 -18.37 4.69
C TYR A 192 15.01 -18.07 5.30
N ASN A 193 14.30 -19.08 5.83
CA ASN A 193 12.95 -18.94 6.38
C ASN A 193 12.88 -18.35 7.80
N THR A 194 13.88 -17.57 8.22
CA THR A 194 13.85 -16.87 9.50
C THR A 194 14.41 -15.45 9.34
N PRO A 195 14.02 -14.48 10.19
CA PRO A 195 14.65 -13.16 10.21
C PRO A 195 16.16 -13.19 10.48
N ALA A 196 16.64 -14.24 11.17
CA ALA A 196 18.06 -14.42 11.43
C ALA A 196 18.83 -14.79 10.15
N THR A 197 18.21 -15.52 9.22
CA THR A 197 18.86 -16.06 8.02
C THR A 197 18.52 -15.29 6.74
N CYS A 198 17.31 -14.77 6.57
CA CYS A 198 17.00 -13.85 5.46
C CYS A 198 17.44 -12.43 5.79
N LYS A 199 18.40 -11.88 5.04
CA LYS A 199 18.88 -10.51 5.23
C LYS A 199 18.42 -9.59 4.10
N PRO A 200 18.30 -8.27 4.36
CA PRO A 200 17.98 -7.32 3.31
C PRO A 200 18.98 -7.40 2.15
N SER A 201 18.47 -7.52 0.92
CA SER A 201 19.28 -7.47 -0.30
C SER A 201 19.47 -6.03 -0.78
N MET A 202 20.34 -5.81 -1.77
CA MET A 202 20.44 -4.50 -2.43
C MET A 202 19.11 -4.04 -3.05
N TYR A 203 18.27 -4.98 -3.50
CA TYR A 203 16.97 -4.69 -4.10
C TYR A 203 15.93 -4.28 -3.05
N SER A 204 15.83 -5.02 -1.94
CA SER A 204 14.90 -4.66 -0.86
C SER A 204 15.32 -3.36 -0.17
N GLN A 205 16.63 -3.13 -0.01
CA GLN A 205 17.13 -1.84 0.49
C GLN A 205 16.80 -0.66 -0.44
N MET A 206 16.78 -0.87 -1.76
CA MET A 206 16.34 0.16 -2.71
C MET A 206 14.85 0.48 -2.54
N PHE A 207 14.00 -0.55 -2.42
CA PHE A 207 12.57 -0.37 -2.16
C PHE A 207 12.34 0.35 -0.82
N LYS A 208 13.02 -0.07 0.24
CA LYS A 208 12.94 0.56 1.57
C LYS A 208 13.42 2.01 1.56
N SER A 209 14.48 2.31 0.82
CA SER A 209 14.99 3.68 0.70
C SER A 209 14.00 4.60 -0.01
N ALA A 210 13.30 4.10 -1.03
CA ALA A 210 12.27 4.86 -1.74
C ALA A 210 10.96 4.98 -0.95
N CYS A 211 10.63 3.95 -0.17
CA CYS A 211 9.38 3.78 0.55
C CYS A 211 9.65 3.33 2.00
N PRO A 212 10.18 4.21 2.87
CA PRO A 212 10.65 3.83 4.21
C PRO A 212 9.54 3.33 5.14
N ARG A 213 8.28 3.66 4.82
CA ARG A 213 7.09 3.26 5.57
C ARG A 213 6.35 2.07 4.96
N SER A 214 7.02 1.28 4.11
CA SER A 214 6.46 0.05 3.53
C SER A 214 7.37 -1.14 3.80
N TYR A 215 6.79 -2.34 3.82
CA TYR A 215 7.56 -3.59 3.80
C TYR A 215 8.29 -3.71 2.46
N SER A 216 9.59 -3.94 2.48
CA SER A 216 10.42 -4.11 1.29
C SER A 216 10.81 -5.56 1.00
N TYR A 217 10.67 -6.44 2.00
CA TYR A 217 10.86 -7.90 1.90
C TYR A 217 10.19 -8.60 3.10
N ALA A 218 10.09 -9.93 3.06
CA ALA A 218 9.25 -10.70 4.00
C ALA A 218 9.62 -10.55 5.49
N TYR A 219 10.89 -10.29 5.83
CA TYR A 219 11.31 -10.06 7.22
C TYR A 219 11.85 -8.65 7.42
N ASP A 220 11.28 -7.66 6.71
CA ASP A 220 11.58 -6.26 6.99
C ASP A 220 11.33 -5.93 8.46
N ASP A 221 12.03 -4.91 8.94
CA ASP A 221 11.99 -4.55 10.35
C ASP A 221 10.58 -4.07 10.77
N PRO A 222 10.27 -4.09 12.08
CA PRO A 222 8.96 -3.74 12.60
C PRO A 222 8.54 -2.28 12.37
N THR A 223 9.37 -1.43 11.75
CA THR A 223 8.96 -0.06 11.38
C THR A 223 7.90 -0.04 10.28
N SER A 224 7.58 -1.20 9.72
CA SER A 224 6.69 -1.35 8.57
C SER A 224 5.29 -1.87 8.91
N THR A 225 5.07 -2.43 10.11
CA THR A 225 3.72 -2.76 10.61
C THR A 225 3.23 -1.67 11.55
N PHE A 226 2.03 -1.18 11.28
CA PHE A 226 1.39 -0.12 12.05
C PHE A 226 0.18 -0.67 12.74
N THR A 227 -0.14 -0.04 13.87
CA THR A 227 -1.22 -0.51 14.71
C THR A 227 -2.16 0.61 15.12
N CYS A 228 -3.45 0.30 15.16
CA CYS A 228 -4.49 1.23 15.57
C CYS A 228 -5.67 0.47 16.17
N SER A 229 -6.44 1.09 17.04
CA SER A 229 -7.62 0.47 17.66
C SER A 229 -8.85 1.32 17.38
N GLY A 230 -9.89 0.69 16.80
CA GLY A 230 -11.18 1.33 16.56
C GLY A 230 -11.13 2.45 15.52
N ALA A 231 -10.36 2.25 14.44
CA ALA A 231 -10.23 3.20 13.34
C ALA A 231 -10.96 2.73 12.08
N ASP A 232 -11.29 3.71 11.25
CA ASP A 232 -11.57 3.51 9.82
C ASP A 232 -10.29 3.75 9.02
N TYR A 233 -10.23 3.26 7.79
CA TYR A 233 -9.03 3.33 6.96
C TYR A 233 -9.32 3.89 5.58
N THR A 234 -8.43 4.75 5.09
CA THR A 234 -8.46 5.27 3.72
C THR A 234 -7.28 4.70 2.94
N VAL A 235 -7.56 3.96 1.87
CA VAL A 235 -6.57 3.45 0.91
C VAL A 235 -6.55 4.40 -0.28
N THR A 236 -5.46 5.15 -0.45
CA THR A 236 -5.32 6.12 -1.54
C THR A 236 -4.31 5.65 -2.56
N PHE A 237 -4.75 5.53 -3.81
CA PHE A 237 -3.88 5.27 -4.97
C PHE A 237 -3.35 6.59 -5.55
N CYS A 238 -2.07 6.64 -5.90
CA CYS A 238 -1.35 7.84 -6.35
C CYS A 238 -1.54 9.06 -5.44
N PRO A 239 -1.30 8.95 -4.11
CA PRO A 239 -1.42 10.08 -3.19
C PRO A 239 -0.55 11.26 -3.63
N SER A 240 -1.11 12.47 -3.54
CA SER A 240 -0.34 13.69 -3.81
C SER A 240 0.75 13.85 -2.75
N THR A 241 1.97 14.20 -3.16
CA THR A 241 2.95 14.73 -2.21
C THR A 241 2.50 16.14 -1.79
N PRO A 242 2.61 16.54 -0.51
CA PRO A 242 2.18 17.86 -0.04
C PRO A 242 2.84 19.09 -0.72
N SER A 243 3.70 18.92 -1.73
CA SER A 243 4.44 20.00 -2.39
C SER A 243 3.90 20.42 -3.77
N GLN A 244 2.77 19.86 -4.24
CA GLN A 244 2.22 20.18 -5.56
C GLN A 244 0.81 20.79 -5.52
N LYS A 245 0.41 21.41 -4.40
CA LYS A 245 -0.70 22.38 -4.44
C LYS A 245 -0.14 23.70 -4.97
N SER A 246 0.12 23.76 -6.28
CA SER A 246 0.45 25.02 -6.95
C SER A 246 -0.69 26.00 -6.70
N THR A 247 -0.37 27.04 -5.95
CA THR A 247 -1.15 28.24 -5.81
C THR A 247 -1.59 28.70 -7.21
N LYS A 248 -2.90 28.64 -7.49
CA LYS A 248 -3.46 29.51 -8.52
C LYS A 248 -3.32 30.92 -7.99
N ASP A 249 -2.25 31.59 -8.41
CA ASP A 249 -2.04 33.01 -8.19
C ASP A 249 -3.28 33.77 -8.63
N THR A 250 -3.99 34.31 -7.65
CA THR A 250 -4.99 35.33 -7.89
C THR A 250 -4.24 36.64 -7.92
N THR A 251 -4.00 37.16 -9.13
CA THR A 251 -3.41 38.48 -9.37
C THR A 251 -4.16 39.56 -8.58
N PRO A 252 -3.51 40.29 -7.66
CA PRO A 252 -4.11 41.46 -7.03
C PRO A 252 -3.92 42.68 -7.94
N THR A 253 -5.00 43.10 -8.60
CA THR A 253 -5.11 44.44 -9.21
C THR A 253 -4.99 45.48 -8.09
N THR A 254 -3.85 46.16 -8.00
CA THR A 254 -3.68 47.28 -7.08
C THR A 254 -3.92 48.58 -7.83
N THR A 255 -5.02 49.24 -7.47
CA THR A 255 -5.38 50.61 -7.87
C THR A 255 -4.47 51.63 -7.18
N THR A 256 -3.76 52.44 -7.97
CA THR A 256 -2.96 53.58 -7.50
C THR A 256 -3.82 54.84 -7.37
N PRO A 257 -3.73 55.61 -6.27
CA PRO A 257 -4.12 57.03 -6.25
C PRO A 257 -2.88 57.94 -6.48
N PRO A 258 -3.03 59.10 -7.14
CA PRO A 258 -1.91 59.97 -7.48
C PRO A 258 -1.59 60.94 -6.34
N ASN A 259 -0.30 61.30 -6.19
CA ASN A 259 0.22 62.66 -6.00
C ASN A 259 1.64 62.66 -5.42
N GLY A 260 2.51 63.54 -5.95
CA GLY A 260 3.60 64.15 -5.16
C GLY A 260 5.02 64.09 -5.72
N TYR A 261 5.29 64.95 -6.71
CA TYR A 261 6.51 65.76 -6.95
C TYR A 261 7.85 65.41 -6.22
N GLY A 262 8.95 65.31 -6.97
CA GLY A 262 10.31 65.39 -6.43
C GLY A 262 11.41 64.88 -7.36
N SER A 263 12.06 65.80 -8.08
CA SER A 263 13.17 65.65 -9.02
C SER A 263 14.53 65.43 -8.32
N TYR A 264 15.41 64.58 -8.90
CA TYR A 264 16.89 64.68 -9.02
C TYR A 264 17.32 63.52 -9.96
N ASP A 265 17.55 63.77 -11.26
CA ASP A 265 18.81 64.11 -11.93
C ASP A 265 19.93 63.05 -11.85
N GLY A 266 20.51 62.70 -13.01
CA GLY A 266 21.65 61.80 -13.11
C GLY A 266 21.72 60.86 -14.32
N SER A 267 21.74 61.42 -15.54
CA SER A 267 22.18 60.86 -16.85
C SER A 267 23.10 59.63 -16.82
N GLY A 268 22.81 58.58 -17.61
CA GLY A 268 23.43 58.33 -18.94
C GLY A 268 24.21 56.99 -18.89
N VAL A 269 24.39 56.16 -19.91
CA VAL A 269 24.32 56.25 -21.37
C VAL A 269 24.14 54.80 -21.91
N VAL A 270 23.37 54.67 -23.00
CA VAL A 270 23.24 53.48 -23.86
C VAL A 270 24.30 53.52 -24.98
N ASP A 271 24.92 52.40 -25.36
CA ASP A 271 24.99 51.88 -26.76
C ASP A 271 25.78 50.54 -26.87
N PRO A 272 25.68 49.75 -27.97
CA PRO A 272 25.49 48.31 -27.94
C PRO A 272 26.50 47.60 -28.88
N THR A 273 26.14 46.39 -29.34
CA THR A 273 26.76 45.63 -30.45
C THR A 273 28.11 44.99 -30.07
N THR A 274 28.44 43.74 -30.42
CA THR A 274 28.13 42.92 -31.59
C THR A 274 28.17 41.44 -31.20
N GLY A 275 27.29 40.63 -31.79
CA GLY A 275 27.38 39.17 -31.72
C GLY A 275 28.46 38.62 -32.66
N THR A 276 29.09 37.52 -32.26
CA THR A 276 29.45 36.42 -33.18
C THR A 276 29.70 35.15 -32.38
N ARG A 277 29.06 34.06 -32.80
CA ARG A 277 29.42 32.69 -32.41
C ARG A 277 30.76 32.36 -33.09
N SER A 278 31.68 31.72 -32.38
CA SER A 278 32.43 30.59 -32.92
C SER A 278 33.07 29.76 -31.81
N SER A 279 32.92 28.46 -32.03
CA SER A 279 33.49 27.31 -31.35
C SER A 279 35.00 27.29 -31.34
N SER A 280 35.59 26.86 -30.22
CA SER A 280 36.87 26.15 -30.20
C SER A 280 36.91 25.19 -29.03
N ALA A 281 37.06 23.91 -29.36
CA ALA A 281 37.36 22.83 -28.45
C ALA A 281 38.69 23.07 -27.73
N GLN A 282 38.77 22.68 -26.46
CA GLN A 282 40.05 22.44 -25.81
C GLN A 282 39.93 21.25 -24.87
N MET A 283 40.67 20.19 -25.21
CA MET A 283 40.88 19.02 -24.37
C MET A 283 41.72 19.38 -23.14
N GLY A 284 41.38 18.81 -22.00
CA GLY A 284 42.21 18.79 -20.79
C GLY A 284 42.18 17.40 -20.18
N SER A 285 43.18 16.60 -20.51
CA SER A 285 43.46 15.29 -19.92
C SER A 285 44.06 15.47 -18.51
N GLY A 286 43.61 14.67 -17.55
CA GLY A 286 44.20 14.57 -16.22
C GLY A 286 44.05 13.15 -15.69
N SER A 287 45.08 12.34 -15.90
CA SER A 287 45.24 10.98 -15.40
C SER A 287 45.81 10.96 -13.98
N GLY A 288 45.26 10.12 -13.10
CA GLY A 288 45.82 9.74 -11.81
C GLY A 288 45.24 8.40 -11.37
N ALA A 289 46.08 7.37 -11.31
CA ALA A 289 45.74 5.97 -11.03
C ALA A 289 46.39 5.49 -9.72
N ALA A 290 45.91 4.33 -9.24
CA ALA A 290 46.37 3.44 -8.17
C ALA A 290 45.91 3.80 -6.74
N GLY A 291 45.48 2.87 -5.88
CA GLY A 291 45.54 1.41 -5.93
C GLY A 291 44.64 0.73 -4.87
N PHE A 292 44.60 -0.59 -4.97
CA PHE A 292 43.81 -1.57 -4.22
C PHE A 292 44.23 -1.72 -2.76
N GLU A 293 43.30 -2.12 -1.86
CA GLU A 293 43.58 -3.17 -0.87
C GLU A 293 42.31 -3.83 -0.30
N TYR A 294 42.35 -5.16 -0.19
CA TYR A 294 41.35 -6.04 0.40
C TYR A 294 41.68 -6.25 1.88
N GLY A 295 40.68 -6.27 2.77
CA GLY A 295 40.86 -6.60 4.19
C GLY A 295 39.73 -7.49 4.69
N ALA A 296 39.97 -8.80 4.71
CA ALA A 296 39.18 -9.78 5.44
C ALA A 296 39.66 -9.82 6.91
N GLY A 297 38.73 -9.79 7.86
CA GLY A 297 39.01 -9.92 9.28
C GLY A 297 37.89 -10.69 9.97
N SER A 298 38.12 -11.98 10.21
CA SER A 298 37.38 -12.85 11.09
C SER A 298 37.92 -12.72 12.51
N ASP A 299 37.06 -12.48 13.50
CA ASP A 299 37.39 -12.75 14.90
C ASP A 299 36.17 -13.28 15.67
N TYR A 300 36.43 -14.32 16.48
CA TYR A 300 35.49 -14.97 17.40
C TYR A 300 35.67 -14.33 18.78
N GLY A 301 34.58 -13.85 19.39
CA GLY A 301 34.61 -13.32 20.75
C GLY A 301 33.28 -13.49 21.46
N SER A 302 33.18 -14.54 22.27
CA SER A 302 32.09 -14.76 23.22
C SER A 302 32.18 -13.77 24.38
N GLY A 303 31.08 -13.09 24.69
CA GLY A 303 30.95 -12.22 25.86
C GLY A 303 29.49 -11.90 26.13
N SER A 304 28.90 -12.62 27.07
CA SER A 304 27.58 -12.38 27.64
C SER A 304 27.61 -11.16 28.56
N GLU A 305 26.71 -10.20 28.35
CA GLU A 305 26.14 -9.40 29.44
C GLU A 305 24.78 -8.81 29.02
N THR A 306 23.85 -8.90 29.96
CA THR A 306 22.43 -8.59 29.89
C THR A 306 22.15 -7.10 29.79
N GLN A 307 21.26 -6.69 28.88
CA GLN A 307 20.42 -5.51 29.11
C GLN A 307 19.03 -5.66 28.50
N SER A 308 18.05 -5.47 29.38
CA SER A 308 16.62 -5.60 29.22
C SER A 308 16.08 -4.49 28.31
N GLY A 309 15.54 -4.88 27.16
CA GLY A 309 14.80 -4.01 26.26
C GLY A 309 13.44 -4.63 25.95
N SER A 310 12.42 -4.17 26.67
CA SER A 310 11.01 -4.47 26.46
C SER A 310 10.55 -3.99 25.07
N GLY A 311 10.71 -4.83 24.05
CA GLY A 311 10.05 -4.69 22.75
C GLY A 311 9.07 -5.82 22.59
N SER A 312 7.79 -5.56 22.87
CA SER A 312 6.70 -6.53 22.72
C SER A 312 6.66 -7.03 21.27
N GLN A 313 7.04 -8.30 21.11
CA GLN A 313 7.03 -9.07 19.88
C GLN A 313 5.61 -9.16 19.32
N ALA A 314 5.40 -8.78 18.07
CA ALA A 314 4.18 -9.07 17.34
C ALA A 314 4.29 -10.45 16.68
N MET A 315 4.27 -11.50 17.52
CA MET A 315 4.06 -12.88 17.10
C MET A 315 2.59 -13.22 17.39
N LEU A 316 1.91 -13.87 16.45
CA LEU A 316 0.64 -14.53 16.78
C LEU A 316 0.91 -15.67 17.77
N ALA A 317 -0.10 -16.07 18.55
CA ALA A 317 0.02 -17.07 19.61
C ALA A 317 0.48 -18.46 19.13
N ASP A 318 0.46 -18.71 17.83
CA ASP A 318 0.91 -19.92 17.15
C ASP A 318 2.35 -19.84 16.62
N GLY A 319 3.05 -18.72 16.81
CA GLY A 319 4.41 -18.52 16.33
C GLY A 319 4.50 -18.03 14.87
N SER A 320 3.38 -17.69 14.24
CA SER A 320 3.32 -17.14 12.88
C SER A 320 3.69 -15.65 12.87
N TYR A 321 4.62 -15.27 12.00
CA TYR A 321 4.87 -13.86 11.66
C TYR A 321 3.73 -13.36 10.78
N LEU A 322 3.31 -12.09 10.90
CA LEU A 322 2.29 -11.50 10.01
C LEU A 322 2.68 -11.63 8.53
N ALA A 323 3.97 -11.54 8.21
CA ALA A 323 4.50 -11.82 6.88
C ALA A 323 4.21 -13.25 6.38
N GLY A 324 4.14 -14.24 7.28
CA GLY A 324 3.79 -15.63 6.92
C GLY A 324 2.31 -15.86 6.63
N LEU A 325 1.42 -14.94 7.00
CA LEU A 325 -0.01 -14.99 6.66
C LEU A 325 -0.36 -14.14 5.44
N ALA A 326 0.44 -13.11 5.15
CA ALA A 326 0.40 -12.30 3.92
C ALA A 326 0.89 -13.09 2.68
N MET A 327 1.92 -13.91 2.86
CA MET A 327 2.50 -14.78 1.83
C MET A 327 1.64 -16.03 1.65
N GLY A 328 0.46 -15.88 1.05
CA GLY A 328 -0.42 -17.01 0.74
C GLY A 328 0.28 -18.07 -0.13
N GLU A 329 0.81 -19.12 0.48
CA GLU A 329 1.22 -20.34 -0.23
C GLU A 329 -0.03 -20.97 -0.87
N SER A 330 -0.15 -20.80 -2.20
CA SER A 330 -1.09 -21.57 -3.02
C SER A 330 -0.59 -23.01 -3.16
N THR A 331 -0.77 -23.81 -2.12
CA THR A 331 -0.63 -25.26 -2.25
C THR A 331 -1.86 -25.76 -3.02
N ARG A 332 -1.67 -26.13 -4.30
CA ARG A 332 -2.69 -26.84 -5.08
C ARG A 332 -3.00 -28.18 -4.41
N ILE A 333 -4.02 -28.21 -3.55
CA ILE A 333 -4.57 -29.47 -3.03
C ILE A 333 -5.68 -29.90 -3.99
N ALA A 334 -5.41 -31.00 -4.69
CA ALA A 334 -6.37 -31.70 -5.52
C ALA A 334 -7.62 -32.06 -4.69
N LEU A 335 -8.80 -31.74 -5.24
CA LEU A 335 -10.08 -32.20 -4.70
C LEU A 335 -10.06 -33.73 -4.51
N ASN A 336 -10.40 -34.18 -3.31
CA ASN A 336 -11.01 -35.48 -3.13
C ASN A 336 -12.41 -35.27 -2.53
N LEU A 337 -13.41 -35.60 -3.34
CA LEU A 337 -14.80 -35.73 -2.92
C LEU A 337 -14.94 -36.87 -1.91
N ALA A 338 -15.47 -36.59 -0.71
CA ALA A 338 -16.30 -37.54 0.02
C ALA A 338 -17.02 -36.86 1.21
N GLY A 339 -18.36 -36.94 1.23
CA GLY A 339 -19.11 -37.09 2.48
C GLY A 339 -19.91 -35.89 2.98
N SER A 340 -21.02 -35.58 2.32
CA SER A 340 -22.12 -34.79 2.92
C SER A 340 -23.02 -35.69 3.77
N ALA A 341 -23.28 -35.32 5.03
CA ALA A 341 -24.57 -35.53 5.70
C ALA A 341 -24.57 -34.87 7.08
N LEU A 342 -25.33 -33.78 7.25
CA LEU A 342 -26.21 -33.57 8.41
C LEU A 342 -27.09 -32.34 8.17
N ALA A 343 -28.35 -32.61 7.85
CA ALA A 343 -29.42 -31.65 7.80
C ALA A 343 -29.90 -31.34 9.23
N LEU A 344 -30.07 -30.06 9.57
CA LEU A 344 -30.93 -29.64 10.66
C LEU A 344 -31.97 -28.65 10.14
N THR A 345 -33.19 -29.13 10.08
CA THR A 345 -34.44 -28.39 9.91
C THR A 345 -34.95 -27.90 11.26
N LEU A 346 -35.32 -26.62 11.38
CA LEU A 346 -36.35 -26.13 12.30
C LEU A 346 -36.85 -24.76 11.77
N VAL A 347 -37.93 -24.77 10.96
CA VAL A 347 -39.35 -24.60 11.34
C VAL A 347 -39.68 -23.16 11.74
N SER A 348 -40.24 -22.44 10.77
CA SER A 348 -41.03 -21.22 10.96
C SER A 348 -42.39 -21.57 11.57
N PHE A 349 -42.84 -20.83 12.59
CA PHE A 349 -44.25 -20.67 12.88
C PHE A 349 -44.59 -19.19 13.06
N VAL A 350 -45.44 -18.73 12.16
CA VAL A 350 -46.10 -17.44 12.13
C VAL A 350 -47.30 -17.49 13.07
N PHE A 351 -47.52 -16.38 13.78
CA PHE A 351 -48.63 -16.12 14.71
C PHE A 351 -50.02 -16.31 14.07
N LEU A 352 -50.93 -16.89 14.87
CA LEU A 352 -52.38 -16.68 14.85
C LEU A 352 -52.75 -15.94 16.13
#